data_AF-A0A7G8DRM3-F1
#
_entry.id   AF-A0A7G8DRM3-F1
#
_cell.length_a   1.000
_cell.length_b   1.000
_cell.length_c   1.000
_cell.angle_alpha   90.00
_cell.angle_beta   90.00
_cell.angle_gamma   90.00
#
_symmetry.space_group_name_H-M   'P 1'
#
loop_
_entity.id
_entity.type
_entity.pdbx_description
1 polymer ?
#
loop_
_entity_poly.entity_id
_entity_poly.type
_entity_poly.pdbx_seq_one_letter_code
_entity_poly.pdbx_strand_id
1 'polypeptide(L)' 'MTSRQTWATVAVVFLCGGILVLFTDVEVQLVRWFNCGPIATLGEQDSNVCK' A
#
# COMPACT_ATOMS: atom_id res chain seq x y z
N MET A 1 22.84 11.05 13.40
CA MET A 1 22.33 9.66 13.55
C MET A 1 23.38 8.70 13.04
N THR A 2 23.67 7.62 13.78
CA THR A 2 24.62 6.60 13.33
C THR A 2 23.95 5.64 12.33
N SER A 3 24.70 5.05 11.40
CA SER A 3 24.16 4.12 10.39
C SER A 3 23.32 3.00 11.01
N ARG A 4 23.75 2.46 12.16
CA ARG A 4 23.03 1.40 12.90
C ARG A 4 21.66 1.86 13.41
N GLN A 5 21.54 3.11 13.87
CA GLN A 5 20.26 3.68 14.30
C GLN A 5 19.32 3.87 13.12
N THR A 6 19.82 4.29 11.96
CA THR A 6 19.01 4.42 10.73
C THR A 6 18.39 3.08 10.33
N TRP A 7 19.20 2.02 10.30
CA TRP A 7 18.70 0.67 9.97
C TRP A 7 17.70 0.14 11.00
N ALA A 8 17.95 0.38 12.29
CA ALA A 8 17.00 0.01 13.33
C ALA A 8 15.65 0.74 13.17
N THR A 9 15.67 2.04 12.87
CA THR A 9 14.45 2.82 12.61
C THR A 9 13.70 2.29 11.38
N VAL A 10 14.41 2.01 10.28
CA VAL A 10 13.80 1.44 9.07
C VAL A 10 13.12 0.10 9.38
N ALA A 11 13.80 -0.79 10.12
CA ALA A 11 13.25 -2.08 10.49
C ALA A 11 11.98 -1.95 11.35
N VAL A 12 11.98 -1.04 12.33
CA VAL A 12 10.81 -0.79 13.19
C VAL A 12 9.64 -0.23 12.37
N VAL A 13 9.89 0.74 11.48
CA VAL A 13 8.86 1.29 10.60
C VAL A 13 8.26 0.21 9.70
N PHE A 14 9.09 -0.67 9.13
CA PHE A 14 8.62 -1.77 8.29
C PHE A 14 7.78 -2.78 9.08
N LEU A 15 8.20 -3.13 10.30
CA LEU A 15 7.44 -4.03 11.17
C LEU A 15 6.09 -3.43 11.56
N CYS A 16 6.07 -2.18 12.04
CA CYS A 16 4.84 -1.52 12.40
C CYS A 16 3.92 -1.33 11.19
N GLY A 17 4.46 -0.90 10.06
CA GLY A 17 3.72 -0.76 8.80
C GLY A 17 3.14 -2.09 8.33
N GLY A 18 3.94 -3.17 8.31
CA GLY A 18 3.51 -4.49 7.89
C GLY A 18 2.42 -5.09 8.79
N ILE A 19 2.50 -4.87 10.11
CA ILE A 19 1.44 -5.29 11.03
C ILE A 19 0.13 -4.57 10.71
N LEU A 20 0.18 -3.25 10.45
CA LEU A 20 -1.02 -2.49 10.05
C LEU A 20 -1.61 -3.01 8.73
N VAL A 21 -0.77 -3.41 7.76
CA VAL A 21 -1.23 -4.06 6.51
C VAL A 21 -2.01 -5.33 6.80
N LEU A 22 -1.55 -6.18 7.73
CA LEU A 22 -2.25 -7.43 8.06
C LEU A 22 -3.63 -7.23 8.68
N PHE A 23 -3.85 -6.09 9.35
CA PHE A 23 -5.12 -5.77 10.02
C PHE A 23 -6.00 -4.81 9.22
N THR A 24 -5.55 -4.36 8.05
CA THR A 24 -6.30 -3.43 7.19
C THR A 24 -6.55 -4.08 5.85
N ASP A 25 -7.71 -3.83 5.23
CA ASP A 25 -8.03 -4.26 3.85
C ASP A 25 -7.26 -3.41 2.81
N VAL A 26 -6.02 -3.05 3.14
CA VAL A 26 -5.18 -2.14 2.36
C VAL A 26 -4.74 -2.77 1.05
N GLU A 27 -4.66 -4.10 0.97
CA GLU A 27 -4.34 -4.77 -0.29
C GLU A 27 -5.41 -4.49 -1.35
N VAL A 28 -6.69 -4.58 -0.99
CA VAL A 28 -7.79 -4.29 -1.92
C VAL A 28 -7.84 -2.80 -2.26
N GLN A 29 -7.64 -1.92 -1.28
CA GLN A 29 -7.57 -0.47 -1.52
C GLN A 29 -6.34 -0.06 -2.36
N LEU A 30 -5.18 -0.69 -2.19
CA LEU A 30 -3.97 -0.45 -2.98
C LEU A 30 -4.11 -1.00 -4.39
N VAL A 31 -4.66 -2.20 -4.55
CA VAL A 31 -4.97 -2.78 -5.86
C VAL A 31 -5.94 -1.88 -6.60
N ARG A 32 -6.99 -1.38 -5.94
CA ARG A 32 -7.92 -0.41 -6.52
C ARG A 32 -7.26 0.93 -6.80
N TRP A 33 -6.40 1.44 -5.92
CA TRP A 33 -5.72 2.70 -6.17
C TRP A 33 -4.74 2.60 -7.35
N PHE A 34 -4.03 1.49 -7.48
CA PHE A 34 -3.09 1.25 -8.56
C PHE A 34 -3.79 1.03 -9.91
N ASN A 35 -4.87 0.24 -9.93
CA ASN A 35 -5.59 -0.11 -11.17
C ASN A 35 -6.71 0.87 -11.54
N CYS A 36 -7.29 1.55 -10.55
CA CYS A 36 -8.48 2.41 -10.69
C CYS A 36 -8.19 3.86 -10.24
N GLY A 37 -6.91 4.24 -10.16
CA GLY A 37 -6.47 5.57 -9.77
C GLY A 37 -6.88 6.68 -10.75
N PRO A 38 -6.48 7.94 -10.51
CA PRO A 38 -6.96 9.11 -11.25
C PRO A 38 -6.61 9.12 -12.76
N ILE A 39 -5.77 8.21 -13.21
CA ILE A 39 -5.38 8.02 -14.62
C ILE A 39 -6.03 6.80 -15.28
N ALA A 40 -6.86 6.05 -14.56
CA ALA A 40 -7.52 4.87 -15.08
C ALA A 40 -8.50 5.23 -16.21
N THR A 41 -8.51 4.40 -17.26
CA THR A 41 -9.40 4.62 -18.39
C THR A 41 -10.85 4.33 -17.99
N LEU A 42 -11.81 4.83 -18.79
CA LEU A 42 -13.24 4.54 -18.59
C LEU A 42 -13.54 3.03 -18.62
N GLY A 43 -12.78 2.24 -19.39
CA GLY A 43 -12.91 0.78 -19.42
C GLY A 43 -12.35 0.09 -18.17
N GLU A 44 -11.25 0.60 -17.60
CA GLU A 44 -10.71 0.09 -16.34
C GLU A 44 -11.67 0.37 -15.17
N GLN A 45 -12.32 1.54 -15.11
CA GLN A 45 -13.26 1.87 -14.04
C GLN A 45 -14.48 0.93 -13.98
N ASP A 46 -14.91 0.38 -15.11
CA ASP A 46 -16.03 -0.56 -15.19
C ASP A 46 -15.61 -2.02 -14.90
N SER A 47 -14.34 -2.28 -14.57
CA SER A 47 -13.86 -3.63 -14.27
C SER A 47 -14.28 -4.10 -12.88
N ASN A 48 -14.43 -5.42 -12.69
CA ASN A 48 -14.81 -6.02 -11.40
C ASN A 48 -13.81 -5.72 -10.26
N VAL A 49 -12.57 -5.38 -10.61
CA VAL A 49 -11.54 -4.92 -9.67
C VAL A 49 -11.84 -3.52 -9.12
N CYS A 50 -12.45 -2.66 -9.95
CA CYS A 50 -12.75 -1.26 -9.66
C CYS A 50 -14.19 -0.99 -9.20
N LYS A 51 -15.08 -1.98 -9.32
CA LYS A 51 -16.43 -1.98 -8.75
C LYS A 51 -16.43 -2.23 -7.24
#